data_AF-A0A2A4UE13-F1
#
_entry.id   AF-A0A2A4UE13-F1
#
_cell.length_a   1.000
_cell.length_b   1.000
_cell.length_c   1.000
_cell.angle_alpha   90.00
_cell.angle_beta   90.00
_cell.angle_gamma   90.00
#
_symmetry.space_group_name_H-M   'P 1'
#
loop_
_entity.id
_entity.type
_entity.pdbx_description
1 polymer ?
#
loop_
_entity_poly.entity_id
_entity_poly.type
_entity_poly.pdbx_seq_one_letter_code
_entity_poly.pdbx_strand_id
1 'polypeptide(L)'
;GLHLAKRIAQHLGGDIIVESEFGKGSTFIFSIATGPLNHIEDVARQERPTHQRALLPEGYNHAANTGFSDNGHGLSSEKKTI
;
A
#
# COMPACT_ATOMS: atom_id res chain seq x y z
N GLY A 1 -14.73 3.00 7.03
CA GLY A 1 -14.02 1.75 7.39
C GLY A 1 -13.75 1.67 8.88
N LEU A 2 -12.85 2.52 9.39
CA LEU A 2 -12.33 2.44 10.77
C LEU A 2 -13.42 2.41 11.87
N HIS A 3 -14.46 3.24 11.75
CA HIS A 3 -15.56 3.24 12.71
C HIS A 3 -16.29 1.88 12.80
N LEU A 4 -16.51 1.21 11.67
CA LEU A 4 -17.10 -0.12 11.64
C LEU A 4 -16.17 -1.14 12.29
N ALA A 5 -14.87 -1.11 11.94
CA ALA A 5 -13.87 -1.99 12.53
C ALA A 5 -13.80 -1.82 14.07
N LYS A 6 -13.86 -0.58 14.56
CA LYS A 6 -13.91 -0.28 16.00
C LYS A 6 -15.12 -0.92 16.67
N ARG A 7 -16.31 -0.79 16.09
CA ARG A 7 -17.53 -1.40 16.64
C ARG A 7 -17.46 -2.92 16.67
N ILE A 8 -16.86 -3.54 15.65
CA ILE A 8 -16.64 -4.99 15.60
C ILE A 8 -15.67 -5.43 16.70
N ALA A 9 -14.52 -4.77 16.83
CA ALA A 9 -13.55 -5.08 17.89
C ALA A 9 -14.17 -4.96 19.29
N GLN A 10 -14.97 -3.91 19.52
CA GLN A 10 -15.70 -3.71 20.77
C GLN A 10 -16.74 -4.80 21.03
N HIS A 11 -17.47 -5.25 20.01
CA HIS A 11 -18.40 -6.39 20.13
C HIS A 11 -17.68 -7.70 20.46
N LEU A 12 -16.42 -7.84 20.05
CA LEU A 12 -15.56 -8.99 20.39
C LEU A 12 -14.80 -8.81 21.72
N GLY A 13 -15.19 -7.84 22.54
CA GLY A 13 -14.61 -7.61 23.86
C GLY A 13 -13.20 -7.01 23.84
N GLY A 14 -12.80 -6.38 22.73
CA GLY A 14 -11.52 -5.67 22.62
C GLY A 14 -11.69 -4.23 22.14
N ASP A 15 -10.64 -3.67 21.53
CA ASP A 15 -10.63 -2.30 21.02
C ASP A 15 -9.65 -2.14 19.84
N ILE A 16 -9.65 -0.96 19.21
CA ILE A 16 -8.69 -0.56 18.19
C ILE A 16 -8.14 0.84 18.48
N ILE A 17 -6.82 0.96 18.43
CA ILE A 17 -6.08 2.22 18.52
C ILE A 17 -5.26 2.45 17.24
N VAL A 18 -4.90 3.71 17.01
CA VAL A 18 -4.11 4.11 15.85
C VAL A 18 -2.97 4.98 16.31
N GLU A 19 -1.76 4.59 15.94
CA GLU A 19 -0.56 5.38 16.09
C GLU A 19 -0.16 5.91 14.71
N SER A 20 0.10 7.19 14.58
CA SER A 20 0.47 7.76 13.28
C SER A 20 1.51 8.86 13.43
N GLU A 21 2.43 8.91 12.47
CA GLU A 21 3.43 9.94 12.37
C GLU A 21 3.44 10.50 10.95
N PHE A 22 3.46 11.83 10.83
CA PHE A 22 3.46 12.52 9.54
C PHE A 22 4.64 12.07 8.67
N GLY A 23 4.35 11.67 7.43
CA GLY A 23 5.36 11.16 6.50
C GLY A 23 5.86 9.73 6.76
N LYS A 24 5.45 9.07 7.86
CA LYS A 24 5.81 7.65 8.15
C LYS A 24 4.63 6.69 8.10
N GLY A 25 3.41 7.20 8.03
CA GLY A 25 2.18 6.42 7.90
C GLY A 25 1.48 6.19 9.23
N SER A 26 0.66 5.12 9.28
CA SER A 26 -0.19 4.79 10.42
C SER A 26 -0.11 3.31 10.73
N THR A 27 -0.07 2.99 12.02
CA THR A 27 -0.15 1.63 12.57
C THR A 27 -1.46 1.47 13.31
N PHE A 28 -2.28 0.52 12.86
CA PHE A 28 -3.55 0.17 13.48
C PHE A 28 -3.32 -1.05 14.37
N ILE A 29 -3.64 -0.93 15.65
CA ILE A 29 -3.44 -1.97 16.64
C ILE A 29 -4.80 -2.29 17.21
N PHE A 30 -5.18 -3.57 17.19
CA PHE A 30 -6.45 -4.00 17.77
C PHE A 30 -6.24 -5.17 18.74
N SER A 31 -7.15 -5.28 19.69
CA SER A 31 -7.29 -6.40 20.60
C SER A 31 -8.67 -7.03 20.44
N ILE A 32 -8.77 -8.31 20.78
CA ILE A 32 -10.03 -9.04 20.91
C ILE A 32 -9.92 -9.95 22.14
N ALA A 33 -11.03 -10.19 22.83
CA ALA A 33 -11.06 -11.16 23.90
C ALA A 33 -11.10 -12.58 23.29
N THR A 34 -10.13 -13.41 23.67
CA THR A 34 -10.03 -14.81 23.21
C THR A 34 -10.47 -15.82 24.28
N GLY A 35 -10.78 -15.34 25.49
CA GLY A 35 -11.01 -16.20 26.66
C GLY A 35 -9.69 -16.67 27.29
N PRO A 36 -9.72 -17.68 28.18
CA PRO A 36 -8.53 -18.23 28.81
C PRO A 36 -7.56 -18.84 27.79
N LEU A 37 -6.27 -18.50 27.90
CA LEU A 37 -5.21 -18.94 27.00
C LEU A 37 -4.35 -20.09 27.58
N ASN A 38 -4.82 -20.75 28.64
CA ASN A 38 -4.05 -21.68 29.48
C ASN A 38 -3.43 -22.89 28.75
N HIS A 39 -3.86 -23.16 27.51
CA HIS A 39 -3.41 -24.30 26.70
C HIS A 39 -2.84 -23.88 25.34
N ILE A 40 -2.51 -22.59 25.17
CA ILE A 40 -1.95 -22.06 23.92
C ILE A 40 -0.47 -21.80 24.13
N GLU A 41 0.36 -22.43 23.28
CA GLU A 41 1.79 -22.13 23.21
C GLU A 41 2.00 -20.78 22.56
N ASP A 42 2.89 -19.97 23.14
CA ASP A 42 3.20 -18.64 22.60
C ASP A 42 4.07 -18.79 21.35
N VAL A 43 3.54 -18.36 20.21
CA VAL A 43 4.28 -18.43 18.94
C VAL A 43 5.08 -17.15 18.81
N ALA A 44 6.41 -17.28 18.77
CA ALA A 44 7.30 -16.15 18.57
C ALA A 44 6.86 -15.31 17.36
N ARG A 45 6.79 -13.99 17.56
CA ARG A 45 6.49 -13.04 16.49
C ARG A 45 7.49 -13.27 15.36
N GLN A 46 6.99 -13.65 14.18
CA GLN A 46 7.83 -13.66 12.99
C GLN A 46 8.16 -12.21 12.63
N GLU A 47 9.46 -11.90 12.60
CA GLU A 47 9.94 -10.65 12.04
C GLU A 47 9.44 -10.57 10.60
N ARG A 48 8.63 -9.57 10.29
CA ARG A 48 8.19 -9.38 8.91
C ARG A 48 9.45 -9.16 8.09
N PRO A 49 9.64 -9.85 6.94
CA PRO A 49 10.67 -9.44 6.02
C PRO A 49 10.40 -7.96 5.71
N THR A 50 11.36 -7.10 6.04
CA THR A 50 11.34 -5.71 5.58
C THR A 50 11.01 -5.77 4.11
N HIS A 51 9.95 -5.07 3.68
CA HIS A 51 9.69 -4.84 2.27
C HIS A 51 10.93 -4.16 1.71
N GLN A 52 11.86 -4.97 1.24
CA GLN A 52 13.02 -4.52 0.53
C GLN A 52 12.41 -3.90 -0.71
N ARG A 53 12.43 -2.56 -0.76
CA ARG A 53 12.33 -1.84 -2.02
C ARG A 53 13.23 -2.62 -2.96
N ALA A 54 12.64 -3.30 -3.93
CA ALA A 54 13.42 -3.93 -4.97
C ALA A 54 14.31 -2.82 -5.51
N LEU A 55 15.62 -2.93 -5.25
CA LEU A 55 16.59 -2.10 -5.94
C LEU A 55 16.43 -2.56 -7.38
N LEU A 56 15.69 -1.77 -8.17
CA LEU A 56 15.68 -1.96 -9.61
C LEU A 56 17.15 -1.89 -10.02
N PRO A 57 17.69 -2.88 -10.75
CA PRO A 57 19.05 -2.77 -11.25
C PRO A 57 19.15 -1.45 -12.00
N GLU A 58 20.18 -0.66 -11.66
CA GLU A 58 20.59 0.55 -12.36
C GLU A 58 20.66 0.21 -13.85
N GLY A 59 19.66 0.62 -14.63
CA GLY A 59 19.53 0.23 -16.04
C GLY A 59 18.15 -0.18 -16.54
N TYR A 60 17.08 -0.13 -15.73
CA TYR A 60 15.71 -0.22 -16.26
C TYR A 60 15.37 1.02 -17.11
N ASN A 61 15.73 0.95 -18.39
CA ASN A 61 15.31 1.90 -19.40
C ASN A 61 13.81 1.71 -19.66
N HIS A 62 13.04 2.79 -19.51
CA HIS A 62 11.67 2.87 -20.01
C HIS A 62 11.69 2.70 -21.53
N ALA A 63 11.56 1.47 -22.00
CA ALA A 63 11.25 1.19 -23.39
C ALA A 63 9.87 1.80 -23.67
N ALA A 64 9.92 2.97 -24.31
CA ALA A 64 9.00 3.51 -25.28
C ALA A 64 7.56 2.98 -25.21
N ASN A 65 6.67 3.86 -24.75
CA ASN A 65 5.25 3.80 -25.03
C ASN A 65 5.05 4.04 -26.56
N THR A 66 5.37 3.05 -27.40
CA THR A 66 5.08 3.05 -28.84
C THR A 66 4.05 1.98 -29.12
N GLY A 67 2.80 2.35 -28.87
CA GLY A 67 1.63 1.53 -29.12
C GLY A 67 0.39 2.40 -29.31
N PHE A 68 0.49 3.47 -30.11
CA PHE A 68 -0.67 4.14 -30.67
C PHE A 68 -0.42 4.35 -32.17
N SER A 69 -1.15 3.57 -32.97
CA SER A 69 -1.05 3.53 -34.42
C SER A 69 -1.70 4.79 -35.00
N ASP A 70 -0.89 5.59 -35.70
CA ASP A 70 -1.32 6.73 -36.50
C ASP A 70 -1.99 6.23 -37.80
N ASN A 71 -3.23 6.63 -38.04
CA ASN A 71 -3.92 6.49 -39.32
C ASN A 71 -4.59 7.83 -39.65
N GLY A 72 -3.91 8.60 -40.50
CA GLY A 72 -4.61 9.30 -41.57
C GLY A 72 -4.55 10.83 -41.55
N HIS A 73 -3.87 11.33 -42.58
CA HIS A 73 -4.23 12.50 -43.39
C HIS A 73 -4.14 13.91 -42.79
N GLY A 74 -3.36 14.75 -43.46
CA GLY A 74 -3.83 16.09 -43.81
C GLY A 74 -2.86 17.24 -43.61
N LEU A 75 -2.11 17.55 -44.68
CA LEU A 75 -1.92 18.88 -45.24
C LEU A 75 -1.29 20.01 -44.39
N SER A 76 -0.21 20.53 -44.99
CA SER A 76 0.05 21.97 -45.23
C SER A 76 0.85 22.74 -44.19
N SER A 77 2.02 23.19 -44.67
CA SER A 77 2.80 24.38 -44.31
C SER A 77 2.11 25.38 -43.38
N GLU A 78 2.84 25.86 -42.37
CA GLU A 78 3.43 27.19 -42.46
C GLU A 78 4.64 27.35 -41.51
N LYS A 79 5.70 27.96 -42.05
CA LYS A 79 6.85 28.46 -41.30
C LYS A 79 6.41 29.67 -40.45
N LYS A 80 7.10 29.93 -39.34
CA LYS A 80 7.92 31.15 -39.10
C LYS A 80 8.12 31.47 -37.61
N THR A 81 9.41 31.50 -37.24
CA THR A 81 10.14 32.24 -36.18
C THR A 81 9.47 33.58 -35.79
N ILE A 82 9.50 34.14 -34.57
CA ILE A 82 10.54 34.43 -33.57
C ILE A 82 9.82 34.61 -32.23
#